data_AF-A0A953HXH7-F1
#
_entry.id   AF-A0A953HXH7-F1
#
_cell.length_a   1.000
_cell.length_b   1.000
_cell.length_c   1.000
_cell.angle_alpha   90.00
_cell.angle_beta   90.00
_cell.angle_gamma   90.00
#
_symmetry.space_group_name_H-M   'P 1'
#
loop_
_entity.id
_entity.type
_entity.pdbx_description
1 polymer ?
#
loop_
_entity_poly.entity_id
_entity_poly.type
_entity_poly.pdbx_seq_one_letter_code
_entity_poly.pdbx_strand_id
1 'polypeptide(L)'
;DGGQNYQPSNEFTGLTAGNYTITIKDANGCTKTCDEVTVGQPDALTCSTTPTDASCNSGSDGKITVTAGGGTPGYTYSIDGGQNYQPSNEFTGLTAGNYTITIKDANGCTKTCDEVTVGQPDALTCSTTPTDASCHGGSDGKITVTAGGGTPGYTYSIDGGQNYQPSNEFTGLTAGNYTITIKDANGCTKTCDEVTV
;
A
#
# COMPACT_ATOMS: atom_id res chain seq x y z
N ASP A 1 -20.31 33.79 27.51
CA ASP A 1 -19.98 35.17 27.08
C ASP A 1 -19.79 36.13 28.27
N GLY A 2 -19.47 35.64 29.47
CA GLY A 2 -19.41 36.48 30.67
C GLY A 2 -20.79 36.94 31.20
N GLY A 3 -21.89 36.27 30.86
CA GLY A 3 -23.23 36.57 31.37
C GLY A 3 -23.92 37.73 30.63
N GLN A 4 -23.58 37.95 29.37
CA GLN A 4 -24.08 39.08 28.57
C GLN A 4 -25.37 38.75 27.82
N ASN A 5 -25.59 37.49 27.44
CA ASN A 5 -26.82 37.01 26.81
C ASN A 5 -27.50 35.95 27.70
N TYR A 6 -28.76 36.22 28.07
CA TYR A 6 -29.59 35.30 28.83
C TYR A 6 -30.61 34.64 27.90
N GLN A 7 -30.86 33.34 28.09
CA GLN A 7 -31.97 32.63 27.45
C GLN A 7 -32.89 32.03 28.53
N PRO A 8 -34.20 31.89 28.24
CA PRO A 8 -35.15 31.29 29.18
C PRO A 8 -35.03 29.76 29.28
N SER A 9 -34.36 29.11 28.31
CA SER A 9 -34.07 27.67 28.34
C SER A 9 -32.93 27.34 29.30
N ASN A 10 -33.01 26.18 29.95
CA ASN A 10 -31.93 25.60 30.75
C ASN A 10 -30.96 24.74 29.91
N GLU A 11 -31.20 24.59 28.61
CA GLU A 11 -30.39 23.81 27.69
C GLU A 11 -29.55 24.72 26.78
N PHE A 12 -28.24 24.46 26.73
CA PHE A 12 -27.30 25.11 25.83
C PHE A 12 -26.80 24.08 24.83
N THR A 13 -27.05 24.31 23.54
CA THR A 13 -26.63 23.43 22.44
C THR A 13 -25.57 24.10 21.57
N GLY A 14 -24.81 23.32 20.79
CA GLY A 14 -23.78 23.85 19.90
C GLY A 14 -22.55 24.43 20.61
N LEU A 15 -22.29 24.01 21.85
CA LEU A 15 -21.10 24.39 22.60
C LEU A 15 -19.85 23.73 21.98
N THR A 16 -18.76 24.48 21.88
CA THR A 16 -17.45 23.93 21.56
C THR A 16 -16.82 23.32 22.80
N ALA A 17 -15.71 22.60 22.65
CA ALA A 17 -14.95 22.18 23.82
C ALA A 17 -14.38 23.40 24.55
N GLY A 18 -14.37 23.36 25.88
CA GLY A 18 -13.90 24.45 26.71
C GLY A 18 -14.56 24.50 28.08
N ASN A 19 -14.16 25.49 28.86
CA ASN A 19 -14.72 25.74 30.18
C ASN A 19 -15.81 26.81 30.09
N TYR A 20 -16.94 26.54 30.73
CA TYR A 20 -18.12 27.38 30.70
C TYR A 20 -18.54 27.72 32.13
N THR A 21 -18.83 28.99 32.35
CA THR A 21 -19.48 29.48 33.57
C THR A 21 -20.91 29.89 33.24
N ILE A 22 -21.88 29.29 33.92
CA ILE A 22 -23.31 29.59 33.73
C ILE A 22 -23.72 30.63 34.78
N THR A 23 -24.43 31.68 34.37
CA THR A 23 -25.01 32.67 35.28
C THR A 23 -26.53 32.65 35.16
N ILE A 24 -27.21 32.43 36.28
CA ILE A 24 -28.67 32.53 36.37
C ILE A 24 -29.07 33.90 36.89
N LYS A 25 -30.22 34.41 36.45
CA LYS A 25 -30.78 35.70 36.85
C LYS A 25 -32.27 35.52 37.17
N ASP A 26 -32.69 35.97 38.35
CA ASP A 26 -34.11 35.97 38.70
C ASP A 26 -34.87 37.17 38.07
N ALA A 27 -36.19 37.20 38.22
CA ALA A 27 -37.03 38.28 37.70
C ALA A 27 -36.76 39.64 38.37
N ASN A 28 -36.19 39.65 39.58
CA ASN A 28 -35.82 40.86 40.32
C ASN A 28 -34.42 41.36 39.96
N GLY A 29 -33.71 40.64 39.09
CA GLY A 29 -32.38 40.97 38.62
C GLY A 29 -31.22 40.42 39.46
N CYS A 30 -31.48 39.61 40.48
CA CYS A 30 -30.44 38.95 41.27
C CYS A 30 -29.75 37.89 40.42
N THR A 31 -28.42 37.93 40.35
CA THR A 31 -27.62 36.97 39.59
C THR A 31 -26.84 36.02 40.50
N LYS A 32 -26.71 34.76 40.08
CA LYS A 32 -25.80 33.79 40.69
C LYS A 32 -25.01 33.09 39.60
N THR A 33 -23.69 33.03 39.76
CA THR A 33 -22.80 32.25 38.89
C THR A 33 -22.64 30.86 39.48
N CYS A 34 -22.83 29.85 38.65
CA CYS A 34 -22.62 28.44 39.00
C CYS A 34 -21.13 28.08 38.88
N ASP A 35 -20.77 26.92 39.44
CA ASP A 35 -19.44 26.36 39.27
C ASP A 35 -19.11 26.15 37.78
N GLU A 36 -17.82 26.23 37.46
CA GLU A 36 -17.33 26.02 36.10
C GLU A 36 -17.61 24.58 35.66
N VAL A 37 -18.13 24.43 34.44
CA VAL A 37 -18.34 23.12 33.79
C VAL A 37 -17.45 23.02 32.56
N THR A 38 -16.79 21.88 32.38
CA THR A 38 -15.99 21.59 31.20
C THR A 38 -16.80 20.80 30.20
N VAL A 39 -16.84 21.29 28.96
CA VAL A 39 -17.29 20.54 27.79
C VAL A 39 -16.03 19.96 27.13
N GLY A 40 -15.92 18.63 27.11
CA GLY A 40 -14.80 17.91 26.51
C GLY A 40 -14.94 17.67 25.01
N GLN A 41 -13.87 17.20 24.39
CA GLN A 41 -13.87 16.63 23.04
C GLN A 41 -12.98 15.38 23.00
N PRO A 42 -13.20 14.45 22.05
CA PRO A 42 -12.27 13.35 21.83
C PRO A 42 -10.87 13.84 21.46
N ASP A 43 -9.88 12.97 21.63
CA ASP A 43 -8.52 13.22 21.16
C ASP A 43 -8.50 13.46 19.64
N ALA A 44 -7.49 14.17 19.16
CA ALA A 44 -7.33 14.37 17.72
C ALA A 44 -7.10 13.02 17.00
N LEU A 45 -7.67 12.87 15.81
CA LEU A 45 -7.41 11.69 15.00
C LEU A 45 -5.91 11.57 14.68
N THR A 46 -5.42 10.35 14.72
CA THR A 46 -4.06 9.96 14.32
C THR A 46 -4.14 8.87 13.28
N CYS A 47 -3.25 8.91 12.29
CA CYS A 47 -3.15 7.89 11.26
C CYS A 47 -1.70 7.57 10.97
N SER A 48 -1.37 6.28 10.84
CA SER A 48 -0.11 5.80 10.28
C SER A 48 -0.35 4.63 9.32
N THR A 49 0.53 4.46 8.35
CA THR A 49 0.41 3.45 7.29
C THR A 49 1.65 2.60 7.20
N THR A 50 1.47 1.29 6.96
CA THR A 50 2.55 0.33 6.73
C THR A 50 2.34 -0.33 5.38
N PRO A 51 3.11 0.05 4.34
CA PRO A 51 3.01 -0.60 3.03
C PRO A 51 3.76 -1.93 2.97
N THR A 52 3.39 -2.74 2.00
CA THR A 52 4.12 -3.91 1.51
C THR A 52 4.14 -3.79 -0.01
N ASP A 53 5.35 -3.80 -0.57
CA ASP A 53 5.58 -3.64 -2.00
C ASP A 53 5.05 -4.83 -2.80
N ALA A 54 4.77 -4.61 -4.09
CA ALA A 54 4.43 -5.68 -5.01
C ALA A 54 5.64 -6.60 -5.24
N SER A 55 5.43 -7.92 -5.31
CA SER A 55 6.51 -8.89 -5.40
C SER A 55 7.20 -8.88 -6.77
N CYS A 56 6.48 -8.47 -7.81
CA CYS A 56 6.95 -8.39 -9.19
C CYS A 56 6.82 -6.98 -9.74
N ASN A 57 7.66 -6.65 -10.73
CA ASN A 57 7.43 -5.47 -11.56
C ASN A 57 6.06 -5.58 -12.24
N SER A 58 5.23 -4.53 -12.11
CA SER A 58 3.83 -4.52 -12.55
C SER A 58 2.95 -5.58 -11.84
N GLY A 59 3.40 -6.10 -10.70
CA GLY A 59 2.60 -6.96 -9.83
C GLY A 59 1.47 -6.18 -9.15
N SER A 60 0.45 -6.91 -8.73
CA SER A 60 -0.74 -6.36 -8.07
C SER A 60 -1.02 -7.08 -6.75
N ASP A 61 0.03 -7.43 -6.02
CA ASP A 61 -0.03 -8.14 -4.73
C ASP A 61 0.47 -7.27 -3.56
N GLY A 62 0.75 -5.99 -3.82
CA GLY A 62 1.07 -5.00 -2.80
C GLY A 62 -0.09 -4.76 -1.85
N LYS A 63 0.24 -4.19 -0.69
CA LYS A 63 -0.71 -3.98 0.41
C LYS A 63 -0.40 -2.74 1.21
N ILE A 64 -1.42 -2.13 1.79
CA ILE A 64 -1.29 -1.08 2.82
C ILE A 64 -2.13 -1.48 4.03
N THR A 65 -1.50 -1.51 5.20
CA THR A 65 -2.20 -1.62 6.50
C THR A 65 -2.23 -0.26 7.18
N VAL A 66 -3.40 0.14 7.66
CA VAL A 66 -3.63 1.43 8.32
C VAL A 66 -3.82 1.23 9.82
N THR A 67 -3.24 2.12 10.63
CA THR A 67 -3.48 2.21 12.07
C THR A 67 -4.10 3.57 12.36
N ALA A 68 -5.33 3.56 12.90
CA ALA A 68 -6.06 4.75 13.32
C ALA A 68 -6.13 4.85 14.85
N GLY A 69 -6.18 6.07 15.37
CA GLY A 69 -6.32 6.37 16.79
C GLY A 69 -6.93 7.75 17.03
N GLY A 70 -7.24 8.06 18.29
CA GLY A 70 -7.99 9.27 18.67
C GLY A 70 -9.43 9.28 18.16
N GLY A 71 -10.10 10.43 18.21
CA GLY A 71 -11.48 10.56 17.77
C GLY A 71 -12.44 9.58 18.47
N THR A 72 -13.48 9.17 17.75
CA THR A 72 -14.51 8.25 18.23
C THR A 72 -14.34 6.86 17.60
N PRO A 73 -14.07 5.80 18.38
CA PRO A 73 -13.86 4.45 17.85
C PRO A 73 -15.00 3.96 16.95
N GLY A 74 -14.66 3.20 15.93
CA GLY A 74 -15.56 2.81 14.84
C GLY A 74 -15.10 3.38 13.51
N TYR A 75 -13.82 3.19 13.20
CA TYR A 75 -13.18 3.81 12.04
C TYR A 75 -13.56 3.12 10.74
N THR A 76 -13.58 3.92 9.68
CA THR A 76 -13.59 3.48 8.29
C THR A 76 -12.41 4.10 7.54
N TYR A 77 -11.96 3.42 6.50
CA TYR A 77 -10.71 3.71 5.80
C TYR A 77 -10.99 3.88 4.32
N SER A 78 -10.31 4.83 3.70
CA SER A 78 -10.35 5.11 2.27
C SER A 78 -8.93 5.13 1.74
N ILE A 79 -8.72 4.58 0.54
CA ILE A 79 -7.45 4.59 -0.19
C ILE A 79 -7.42 5.66 -1.31
N ASP A 80 -8.57 6.28 -1.57
CA ASP A 80 -8.82 7.17 -2.70
C ASP A 80 -9.15 8.60 -2.26
N GLY A 81 -8.54 9.06 -1.17
CA GLY A 81 -8.71 10.44 -0.69
C GLY A 81 -10.09 10.75 -0.12
N GLY A 82 -10.82 9.73 0.34
CA GLY A 82 -12.12 9.87 0.99
C GLY A 82 -13.32 9.74 0.05
N GLN A 83 -13.15 9.23 -1.17
CA GLN A 83 -14.25 9.02 -2.11
C GLN A 83 -15.06 7.77 -1.76
N ASN A 84 -14.38 6.67 -1.40
CA ASN A 84 -14.99 5.42 -0.96
C ASN A 84 -14.38 4.95 0.36
N TYR A 85 -15.22 4.44 1.26
CA TYR A 85 -14.81 3.96 2.58
C TYR A 85 -15.14 2.48 2.77
N GLN A 86 -14.27 1.77 3.48
CA GLN A 86 -14.46 0.40 3.92
C GLN A 86 -14.14 0.25 5.42
N PRO A 87 -14.72 -0.75 6.11
CA PRO A 87 -14.43 -0.99 7.53
C PRO A 87 -13.07 -1.67 7.76
N SER A 88 -12.53 -2.38 6.76
CA SER A 88 -11.22 -3.02 6.85
C SER A 88 -10.11 -1.97 6.81
N ASN A 89 -9.14 -2.09 7.73
CA ASN A 89 -7.95 -1.25 7.77
C ASN A 89 -6.84 -1.73 6.81
N GLU A 90 -7.14 -2.72 5.98
CA GLU A 90 -6.22 -3.35 5.06
C GLU A 90 -6.70 -3.20 3.61
N PHE A 91 -5.81 -2.71 2.76
CA PHE A 91 -5.98 -2.63 1.32
C PHE A 91 -5.00 -3.60 0.66
N THR A 92 -5.51 -4.53 -0.14
CA THR A 92 -4.72 -5.54 -0.86
C THR A 92 -4.93 -5.41 -2.36
N GLY A 93 -4.14 -6.12 -3.15
CA GLY A 93 -4.30 -6.11 -4.60
C GLY A 93 -3.67 -4.88 -5.26
N LEU A 94 -2.75 -4.20 -4.56
CA LEU A 94 -2.23 -2.91 -4.97
C LEU A 94 -1.05 -3.07 -5.94
N THR A 95 -1.03 -2.24 -6.96
CA THR A 95 0.13 -2.06 -7.84
C THR A 95 1.10 -1.07 -7.23
N ALA A 96 2.32 -0.97 -7.78
CA ALA A 96 3.21 0.12 -7.39
C ALA A 96 2.60 1.48 -7.69
N GLY A 97 2.75 2.43 -6.76
CA GLY A 97 2.17 3.76 -6.86
C GLY A 97 2.05 4.47 -5.52
N ASN A 98 1.61 5.72 -5.58
CA ASN A 98 1.32 6.54 -4.41
C ASN A 98 -0.18 6.48 -4.09
N TYR A 99 -0.49 6.37 -2.81
CA TYR A 99 -1.85 6.25 -2.30
C TYR A 99 -2.14 7.31 -1.25
N THR A 100 -3.35 7.88 -1.29
CA THR A 100 -3.81 8.88 -0.33
C THR A 100 -4.81 8.24 0.61
N ILE A 101 -4.35 7.84 1.79
CA ILE A 101 -5.20 7.22 2.80
C ILE A 101 -5.97 8.30 3.57
N THR A 102 -7.27 8.09 3.75
CA THR A 102 -8.11 8.90 4.64
C THR A 102 -8.84 8.01 5.63
N ILE A 103 -8.79 8.36 6.91
CA ILE A 103 -9.56 7.69 7.97
C ILE A 103 -10.76 8.55 8.35
N LYS A 104 -11.85 7.88 8.74
CA LYS A 104 -13.08 8.53 9.23
C LYS A 104 -13.55 7.82 10.49
N ASP A 105 -13.81 8.58 11.54
CA ASP A 105 -14.29 8.07 12.82
C ASP A 105 -15.82 7.85 12.83
N ALA A 106 -16.36 7.30 13.93
CA ALA A 106 -17.80 7.01 14.03
C ALA A 106 -18.70 8.26 14.01
N ASN A 107 -18.17 9.42 14.38
CA ASN A 107 -18.88 10.70 14.34
C ASN A 107 -18.68 11.44 13.00
N GLY A 108 -17.91 10.85 12.09
CA GLY A 108 -17.68 11.36 10.75
C GLY A 108 -16.54 12.36 10.61
N CYS A 109 -15.74 12.57 11.65
CA CYS A 109 -14.51 13.34 11.56
C CYS A 109 -13.50 12.59 10.69
N THR A 110 -12.82 13.31 9.78
CA THR A 110 -11.86 12.72 8.85
C THR A 110 -10.45 13.22 9.09
N LYS A 111 -9.47 12.39 8.71
CA LYS A 111 -8.05 12.77 8.64
C LYS A 111 -7.39 12.07 7.46
N THR A 112 -6.72 12.83 6.63
CA THR A 112 -5.80 12.31 5.60
C THR A 112 -4.46 12.00 6.24
N CYS A 113 -3.93 10.82 5.95
CA CYS A 113 -2.63 10.36 6.40
C CYS A 113 -1.52 10.93 5.51
N ASP A 114 -0.26 10.79 5.91
CA ASP A 114 0.86 11.10 5.02
C ASP A 114 0.78 10.20 3.76
N GLU A 115 1.30 10.71 2.62
CA GLU A 115 1.32 9.93 1.38
C GLU A 115 2.13 8.65 1.58
N VAL A 116 1.56 7.51 1.15
CA VAL A 116 2.19 6.21 1.25
C VAL A 116 2.48 5.66 -0.14
N THR A 117 3.70 5.17 -0.34
CA THR A 117 4.13 4.56 -1.60
C THR A 117 4.17 3.05 -1.45
N VAL A 118 3.58 2.34 -2.41
CA VAL A 118 3.81 0.91 -2.66
C VAL A 118 4.86 0.81 -3.75
N GLY A 119 5.99 0.17 -3.45
CA GLY A 119 7.06 -0.09 -4.40
C GLY A 119 6.85 -1.34 -5.24
N GLN A 120 7.83 -1.61 -6.10
CA GLN A 120 8.01 -2.85 -6.85
C GLN A 120 9.49 -3.00 -7.22
N PRO A 121 9.98 -4.21 -7.51
CA PRO A 121 11.33 -4.38 -8.04
C PRO A 121 11.45 -3.85 -9.47
N ASP A 122 12.70 -3.69 -9.92
CA ASP A 122 13.03 -3.39 -11.31
C ASP A 122 12.50 -4.48 -12.24
N ALA A 123 12.20 -4.11 -13.49
CA ALA A 123 11.78 -5.09 -14.49
C ALA A 123 12.87 -6.14 -14.72
N LEU A 124 12.46 -7.40 -14.87
CA LEU A 124 13.40 -8.45 -15.27
C LEU A 124 14.01 -8.14 -16.64
N THR A 125 15.28 -8.47 -16.78
CA THR A 125 16.06 -8.37 -18.00
C THR A 125 16.77 -9.69 -18.23
N CYS A 126 16.89 -10.09 -19.49
CA CYS A 126 17.71 -11.23 -19.84
C CYS A 126 18.34 -11.05 -21.21
N SER A 127 19.54 -11.63 -21.37
CA SER A 127 20.25 -11.75 -22.62
C SER A 127 20.87 -13.13 -22.72
N THR A 128 21.12 -13.58 -23.94
CA THR A 128 21.57 -14.94 -24.24
C THR A 128 22.80 -14.89 -25.12
N THR A 129 23.69 -15.85 -24.96
CA THR A 129 24.91 -16.00 -25.75
C THR A 129 25.02 -17.45 -26.21
N PRO A 130 24.62 -17.75 -27.45
CA PRO A 130 24.73 -19.10 -28.01
C PRO A 130 26.17 -19.42 -28.44
N THR A 131 26.46 -20.71 -28.55
CA THR A 131 27.63 -21.30 -29.20
C THR A 131 27.12 -22.46 -30.03
N ASP A 132 27.27 -22.36 -31.35
CA ASP A 132 26.79 -23.35 -32.31
C ASP A 132 27.45 -24.73 -32.09
N ALA A 133 26.76 -25.78 -32.52
CA ALA A 133 27.34 -27.12 -32.56
C ALA A 133 28.53 -27.17 -33.54
N SER A 134 29.57 -27.95 -33.21
CA SER A 134 30.82 -27.98 -34.00
C SER A 134 30.66 -28.64 -35.38
N CYS A 135 29.61 -29.42 -35.58
CA CYS A 135 29.33 -30.11 -36.84
C CYS A 135 27.82 -30.33 -37.06
N HIS A 136 27.45 -30.66 -38.31
CA HIS A 136 26.07 -30.97 -38.65
C HIS A 136 25.59 -32.22 -37.88
N GLY A 137 24.54 -32.04 -37.08
CA GLY A 137 24.03 -33.09 -36.17
C GLY A 137 24.83 -33.25 -34.87
N GLY A 138 25.80 -32.37 -34.62
CA GLY A 138 26.49 -32.29 -33.33
C GLY A 138 25.55 -31.87 -32.21
N SER A 139 25.86 -32.31 -31.00
CA SER A 139 25.12 -32.03 -29.77
C SER A 139 26.04 -31.41 -28.72
N ASP A 140 26.96 -30.55 -29.15
CA ASP A 140 27.95 -29.85 -28.31
C ASP A 140 27.71 -28.34 -28.26
N GLY A 141 26.60 -27.87 -28.83
CA GLY A 141 26.17 -26.49 -28.72
C GLY A 141 25.80 -26.10 -27.29
N LYS A 142 25.80 -24.79 -27.03
CA LYS A 142 25.60 -24.21 -25.69
C LYS A 142 24.85 -22.89 -25.76
N ILE A 143 24.07 -22.58 -24.71
CA ILE A 143 23.53 -21.24 -24.46
C ILE A 143 23.90 -20.83 -23.05
N THR A 144 24.53 -19.66 -22.90
CA THR A 144 24.70 -18.98 -21.61
C THR A 144 23.69 -17.84 -21.48
N VAL A 145 23.04 -17.74 -20.33
CA VAL A 145 22.03 -16.72 -20.04
C VAL A 145 22.57 -15.74 -19.01
N THR A 146 22.33 -14.44 -19.21
CA THR A 146 22.58 -13.41 -18.21
C THR A 146 21.24 -12.78 -17.82
N ALA A 147 20.88 -12.85 -16.54
CA ALA A 147 19.66 -12.27 -15.97
C ALA A 147 19.99 -11.04 -15.10
N GLY A 148 19.05 -10.11 -15.02
CA GLY A 148 19.12 -8.95 -14.12
C GLY A 148 17.75 -8.38 -13.80
N GLY A 149 17.69 -7.40 -12.89
CA GLY A 149 16.44 -6.83 -12.38
C GLY A 149 15.65 -7.84 -11.52
N GLY A 150 14.38 -7.55 -11.24
CA GLY A 150 13.56 -8.37 -10.35
C GLY A 150 14.20 -8.59 -8.98
N THR A 151 13.91 -9.74 -8.37
CA THR A 151 14.47 -10.14 -7.06
C THR A 151 15.58 -11.19 -7.25
N PRO A 152 16.84 -10.92 -6.84
CA PRO A 152 17.96 -11.83 -7.04
C PRO A 152 17.72 -13.24 -6.50
N GLY A 153 18.15 -14.24 -7.27
CA GLY A 153 17.91 -15.66 -7.01
C GLY A 153 17.23 -16.33 -8.19
N TYR A 154 17.90 -16.30 -9.35
CA TYR A 154 17.31 -16.68 -10.62
C TYR A 154 17.36 -18.18 -10.88
N THR A 155 16.36 -18.67 -11.60
CA THR A 155 16.34 -19.97 -12.26
C THR A 155 16.04 -19.78 -13.74
N TYR A 156 16.52 -20.72 -14.56
CA TYR A 156 16.57 -20.61 -16.01
C TYR A 156 15.86 -21.81 -16.63
N SER A 157 15.12 -21.57 -17.70
CA SER A 157 14.44 -22.57 -18.50
C SER A 157 14.83 -22.40 -19.96
N ILE A 158 15.05 -23.50 -20.66
CA ILE A 158 15.34 -23.56 -22.10
C ILE A 158 14.11 -23.95 -22.94
N ASP A 159 13.04 -24.36 -22.28
CA ASP A 159 11.84 -24.94 -22.88
C ASP A 159 10.59 -24.09 -22.65
N GLY A 160 10.76 -22.76 -22.61
CA GLY A 160 9.65 -21.82 -22.48
C GLY A 160 9.03 -21.75 -21.08
N GLY A 161 9.74 -22.20 -20.05
CA GLY A 161 9.30 -22.15 -18.66
C GLY A 161 8.64 -23.43 -18.17
N GLN A 162 8.82 -24.56 -18.85
CA GLN A 162 8.28 -25.85 -18.44
C GLN A 162 9.15 -26.48 -17.35
N ASN A 163 10.47 -26.46 -17.54
CA ASN A 163 11.45 -26.95 -16.57
C ASN A 163 12.47 -25.85 -16.24
N TYR A 164 12.82 -25.73 -14.96
CA TYR A 164 13.78 -24.74 -14.46
C TYR A 164 14.99 -25.40 -13.82
N GLN A 165 16.15 -24.80 -14.02
CA GLN A 165 17.40 -25.17 -13.35
C GLN A 165 18.09 -23.92 -12.77
N PRO A 166 18.92 -24.05 -11.72
CA PRO A 166 19.65 -22.91 -11.16
C PRO A 166 20.87 -22.50 -12.00
N SER A 167 21.38 -23.39 -12.86
CA SER A 167 22.49 -23.08 -13.78
C SER A 167 22.02 -22.15 -14.90
N ASN A 168 22.78 -21.10 -15.17
CA ASN A 168 22.55 -20.18 -16.28
C ASN A 168 23.12 -20.70 -17.62
N GLU A 169 23.64 -21.92 -17.63
CA GLU A 169 24.28 -22.54 -18.77
C GLU A 169 23.53 -23.83 -19.17
N PHE A 170 23.19 -23.91 -20.45
CA PHE A 170 22.63 -25.08 -21.11
C PHE A 170 23.65 -25.62 -22.10
N THR A 171 24.05 -26.88 -21.95
CA THR A 171 25.02 -27.56 -22.81
C THR A 171 24.42 -28.78 -23.46
N GLY A 172 25.07 -29.31 -24.48
CA GLY A 172 24.63 -30.55 -25.11
C GLY A 172 23.56 -30.31 -26.18
N LEU A 173 23.48 -29.08 -26.70
CA LEU A 173 22.41 -28.64 -27.58
C LEU A 173 22.73 -29.00 -29.03
N THR A 174 21.70 -29.44 -29.74
CA THR A 174 21.73 -29.59 -31.20
C THR A 174 21.32 -28.28 -31.86
N ALA A 175 21.58 -28.15 -33.17
CA ALA A 175 21.08 -27.00 -33.91
C ALA A 175 19.55 -26.89 -33.82
N GLY A 176 19.04 -25.69 -33.55
CA GLY A 176 17.61 -25.47 -33.34
C GLY A 176 17.28 -24.18 -32.59
N ASN A 177 15.99 -23.90 -32.46
CA ASN A 177 15.48 -22.72 -31.78
C ASN A 177 15.07 -23.07 -30.34
N TYR A 178 15.45 -22.20 -29.41
CA TYR A 178 15.24 -22.37 -27.99
C TYR A 178 14.54 -21.15 -27.40
N THR A 179 13.52 -21.40 -26.57
CA THR A 179 12.77 -20.36 -25.86
C THR A 179 13.30 -20.25 -24.44
N ILE A 180 14.17 -19.28 -24.20
CA ILE A 180 14.74 -19.06 -22.87
C ILE A 180 13.76 -18.26 -22.01
N THR A 181 13.45 -18.77 -20.83
CA THR A 181 12.68 -18.06 -19.80
C THR A 181 13.48 -18.00 -18.50
N ILE A 182 13.57 -16.83 -17.90
CA ILE A 182 14.13 -16.64 -16.56
C ILE A 182 13.02 -16.48 -15.54
N LYS A 183 13.28 -16.91 -14.30
CA LYS A 183 12.41 -16.74 -13.15
C LYS A 183 13.21 -16.26 -11.95
N ASP A 184 12.73 -15.26 -11.25
CA ASP A 184 13.41 -14.68 -10.10
C ASP A 184 13.00 -15.36 -8.78
N ALA A 185 13.52 -14.89 -7.64
CA ALA A 185 13.25 -15.51 -6.33
C ALA A 185 11.80 -15.37 -5.86
N ASN A 186 11.08 -14.34 -6.35
CA ASN A 186 9.67 -14.12 -6.07
C ASN A 186 8.75 -14.86 -7.06
N GLY A 187 9.32 -15.58 -8.04
CA GLY A 187 8.59 -16.34 -9.03
C GLY A 187 8.16 -15.53 -10.26
N CYS A 188 8.60 -14.28 -10.38
CA CYS A 188 8.34 -13.43 -11.55
C CYS A 188 9.10 -13.98 -12.76
N THR A 189 8.47 -14.05 -13.93
CA THR A 189 9.08 -14.64 -15.13
C THR A 189 9.27 -13.64 -16.26
N LYS A 190 10.26 -13.91 -17.11
CA LYS A 190 10.47 -13.21 -18.38
C LYS A 190 11.01 -14.15 -19.42
N THR A 191 10.39 -14.16 -20.60
CA THR A 191 10.91 -14.83 -21.79
C THR A 191 11.89 -13.89 -22.51
N CYS A 192 13.07 -14.41 -22.84
CA CYS A 192 14.09 -13.74 -23.63
C CYS A 192 13.77 -13.84 -25.12
N ASP A 193 14.50 -13.09 -25.94
CA ASP A 193 14.42 -13.27 -27.39
C ASP A 193 14.77 -14.72 -27.77
N GLU A 194 14.13 -15.23 -28.83
CA GLU A 194 14.36 -16.57 -29.33
C GLU A 194 15.84 -16.74 -29.74
N VAL A 195 16.44 -17.86 -29.33
CA VAL A 195 17.87 -18.13 -29.56
C VAL A 195 18.02 -19.33 -30.46
N THR A 196 18.83 -19.18 -31.51
CA THR A 196 19.23 -20.30 -32.36
C THR A 196 20.64 -20.74 -31.99
N VAL A 197 20.83 -22.07 -31.93
CA VAL A 197 22.11 -22.79 -31.85
C VAL A 197 22.34 -23.54 -33.15
#